data_AF-A0A290WW63-F1
#
_entry.id   AF-A0A290WW63-F1
#
_cell.length_a   1.000
_cell.length_b   1.000
_cell.length_c   1.000
_cell.angle_alpha   90.00
_cell.angle_beta   90.00
_cell.angle_gamma   90.00
#
_symmetry.space_group_name_H-M   'P 1'
#
loop_
_entity.id
_entity.type
_entity.pdbx_description
1 polymer ?
#
loop_
_entity_poly.entity_id
_entity_poly.type
_entity_poly.pdbx_seq_one_letter_code
_entity_poly.pdbx_strand_id
1 'polypeptide(L)'
;MSIWKQGRTKEGRRLALGLMACGLLLPLAACRQAVRKEIWLNVEVISYIDHVITNIFFNGTPLGVMNWYGATGTIAGVQIPFGVQTLHWELDGPEGTPRIGEVVTAKGPLVISPEQIPPGTRYLGIHLYPDDTVEFTFVEGLPKQTARGQKIRSDRTK
;
A
#
# COMPACT_ATOMS: atom_id res chain seq x y z
N MET A 1 -73.09 63.73 -41.20
CA MET A 1 -72.49 62.74 -42.12
C MET A 1 -71.09 62.40 -41.59
N SER A 2 -70.58 61.15 -41.56
CA SER A 2 -70.67 60.01 -42.50
C SER A 2 -69.62 60.10 -43.63
N ILE A 3 -68.76 59.11 -43.94
CA ILE A 3 -68.26 57.91 -43.21
C ILE A 3 -67.06 57.28 -43.99
N TRP A 4 -65.93 56.96 -43.32
CA TRP A 4 -64.95 55.88 -43.67
C TRP A 4 -64.11 56.08 -44.98
N LYS A 5 -63.03 55.34 -45.37
CA LYS A 5 -62.24 54.16 -44.88
C LYS A 5 -60.79 54.22 -45.46
N GLN A 6 -59.70 53.88 -44.73
CA GLN A 6 -58.87 52.64 -44.80
C GLN A 6 -58.13 52.32 -46.13
N GLY A 7 -56.85 51.87 -46.18
CA GLY A 7 -55.81 51.60 -45.15
C GLY A 7 -54.80 50.48 -45.54
N ARG A 8 -53.94 50.03 -44.59
CA ARG A 8 -52.92 48.92 -44.66
C ARG A 8 -51.64 49.22 -45.48
N THR A 9 -50.47 48.56 -45.34
CA THR A 9 -49.89 47.55 -44.39
C THR A 9 -48.57 48.14 -43.80
N LYS A 10 -47.72 47.54 -42.93
CA LYS A 10 -47.48 46.21 -42.28
C LYS A 10 -47.31 46.46 -40.76
N GLU A 11 -47.18 45.53 -39.79
CA GLU A 11 -46.68 44.14 -39.62
C GLU A 11 -45.15 43.93 -39.52
N GLY A 12 -44.73 43.35 -38.38
CA GLY A 12 -43.32 43.06 -38.02
C GLY A 12 -43.16 42.44 -36.62
N ARG A 13 -43.68 41.21 -36.39
CA ARG A 13 -43.62 40.51 -35.09
C ARG A 13 -42.30 39.73 -34.86
N ARG A 14 -41.60 40.00 -33.76
CA ARG A 14 -40.67 39.10 -33.00
C ARG A 14 -40.69 39.60 -31.55
N LEU A 15 -41.14 38.91 -30.48
CA LEU A 15 -41.41 37.49 -30.18
C LEU A 15 -40.16 36.65 -29.85
N ALA A 16 -40.28 35.81 -28.80
CA ALA A 16 -39.27 35.14 -27.96
C ALA A 16 -38.52 36.10 -26.99
N LEU A 17 -38.51 35.93 -25.66
CA LEU A 17 -38.30 34.78 -24.73
C LEU A 17 -36.82 34.44 -24.50
N GLY A 18 -36.39 34.47 -23.23
CA GLY A 18 -35.01 34.27 -22.79
C GLY A 18 -34.81 34.40 -21.27
N LEU A 19 -35.61 33.68 -20.48
CA LEU A 19 -35.40 33.53 -19.03
C LEU A 19 -34.34 32.46 -18.73
N MET A 20 -33.92 32.37 -17.46
CA MET A 20 -32.98 31.39 -16.87
C MET A 20 -31.48 31.64 -17.14
N ALA A 21 -30.86 32.46 -16.28
CA ALA A 21 -29.43 32.39 -15.97
C ALA A 21 -29.18 31.71 -14.61
N CYS A 22 -30.03 30.75 -14.22
CA CYS A 22 -29.89 29.95 -13.00
C CYS A 22 -29.18 28.63 -13.32
N GLY A 23 -27.87 28.70 -13.60
CA GLY A 23 -27.05 27.54 -13.97
C GLY A 23 -25.85 27.36 -13.06
N LEU A 24 -25.78 26.20 -12.39
CA LEU A 24 -24.53 25.61 -11.86
C LEU A 24 -23.79 26.38 -10.75
N LEU A 25 -24.51 26.84 -9.72
CA LEU A 25 -23.96 26.73 -8.36
C LEU A 25 -23.96 25.25 -7.94
N LEU A 26 -23.06 24.46 -8.52
CA LEU A 26 -22.77 23.13 -8.03
C LEU A 26 -22.09 23.26 -6.67
N PRO A 27 -22.66 22.75 -5.57
CA PRO A 27 -21.92 22.61 -4.34
C PRO A 27 -20.82 21.59 -4.62
N LEU A 28 -19.57 22.04 -4.67
CA LEU A 28 -18.40 21.17 -4.64
C LEU A 28 -18.28 20.56 -3.23
N ALA A 29 -19.17 19.62 -2.95
CA ALA A 29 -19.05 18.62 -1.90
C ALA A 29 -17.93 17.63 -2.28
N ALA A 30 -16.74 18.17 -2.54
CA ALA A 30 -15.49 17.44 -2.55
C ALA A 30 -15.29 16.93 -1.12
N CYS A 31 -15.83 15.74 -0.87
CA CYS A 31 -15.73 15.06 0.41
C CYS A 31 -14.25 14.98 0.75
N ARG A 32 -13.81 15.69 1.79
CA ARG A 32 -12.43 15.65 2.28
C ARG A 32 -12.22 14.33 3.02
N GLN A 33 -12.24 13.21 2.27
CA GLN A 33 -11.61 11.98 2.69
C GLN A 33 -10.16 12.34 3.06
N ALA A 34 -9.87 12.33 4.36
CA ALA A 34 -8.52 12.57 4.82
C ALA A 34 -7.63 11.44 4.29
N VAL A 35 -6.72 11.76 3.36
CA VAL A 35 -5.84 10.76 2.75
C VAL A 35 -5.00 10.13 3.86
N ARG A 36 -5.29 8.87 4.14
CA ARG A 36 -4.58 8.07 5.14
C ARG A 36 -3.11 7.96 4.71
N LYS A 37 -2.17 8.38 5.58
CA LYS A 37 -0.73 8.39 5.27
C LYS A 37 0.03 7.15 5.75
N GLU A 38 -0.63 6.31 6.54
CA GLU A 38 -0.02 5.23 7.29
C GLU A 38 -1.06 4.16 7.66
N ILE A 39 -0.62 2.92 7.89
CA ILE A 39 -1.43 1.86 8.48
C ILE A 39 -0.77 1.33 9.76
N TRP A 40 -1.59 0.89 10.70
CA TRP A 40 -1.13 0.23 11.93
C TRP A 40 -1.43 -1.26 11.79
N LEU A 41 -0.40 -2.09 11.74
CA LEU A 41 -0.50 -3.55 11.55
C LEU A 41 0.36 -4.28 12.58
N ASN A 42 0.01 -5.51 12.88
CA ASN A 42 0.94 -6.46 13.45
C ASN A 42 1.97 -6.87 12.38
N VAL A 43 3.21 -7.15 12.75
CA VAL A 43 4.26 -7.56 11.81
C VAL A 43 4.88 -8.88 12.26
N GLU A 44 5.10 -9.78 11.31
CA GLU A 44 5.87 -11.01 11.51
C GLU A 44 6.83 -11.19 10.33
N VAL A 45 8.10 -11.45 10.62
CA VAL A 45 9.13 -11.67 9.60
C VAL A 45 9.39 -13.16 9.51
N ILE A 46 9.32 -13.72 8.29
CA ILE A 46 9.60 -15.13 8.01
C ILE A 46 10.80 -15.19 7.06
N SER A 47 11.86 -15.88 7.48
CA SER A 47 13.08 -16.03 6.69
C SER A 47 13.12 -17.35 5.92
N TYR A 48 13.68 -17.30 4.72
CA TYR A 48 14.10 -18.46 3.95
C TYR A 48 15.63 -18.48 3.73
N ILE A 49 16.37 -17.69 4.50
CA ILE A 49 17.82 -17.50 4.47
C ILE A 49 18.49 -18.53 5.40
N ASP A 50 19.63 -19.07 4.96
CA ASP A 50 20.43 -20.08 5.67
C ASP A 50 21.48 -19.46 6.62
N HIS A 51 21.04 -18.49 7.42
CA HIS A 51 21.85 -17.82 8.44
C HIS A 51 21.01 -17.59 9.70
N VAL A 52 21.66 -17.38 10.85
CA VAL A 52 21.03 -16.64 11.94
C VAL A 52 20.83 -15.20 11.47
N ILE A 53 19.72 -14.58 11.84
CA ILE A 53 19.45 -13.18 11.56
C ILE A 53 19.35 -12.43 12.88
N THR A 54 20.34 -11.58 13.13
CA THR A 54 20.33 -10.57 14.17
C THR A 54 19.73 -9.26 13.63
N ASN A 55 19.29 -8.37 14.52
CA ASN A 55 19.03 -6.96 14.23
C ASN A 55 18.18 -6.65 12.98
N ILE A 56 16.95 -7.20 12.90
CA ILE A 56 16.01 -6.86 11.81
C ILE A 56 15.38 -5.49 12.08
N PHE A 57 15.45 -4.57 11.12
CA PHE A 57 14.84 -3.23 11.21
C PHE A 57 13.98 -2.89 10.00
N PHE A 58 12.73 -2.50 10.24
CA PHE A 58 11.77 -2.04 9.22
C PHE A 58 11.33 -0.60 9.53
N ASN A 59 11.61 0.34 8.63
CA ASN A 59 11.39 1.78 8.84
C ASN A 59 11.99 2.31 10.16
N GLY A 60 13.10 1.72 10.63
CA GLY A 60 13.73 2.03 11.93
C GLY A 60 13.08 1.36 13.15
N THR A 61 11.96 0.63 12.98
CA THR A 61 11.37 -0.19 14.04
C THR A 61 12.11 -1.54 14.11
N PRO A 62 12.66 -1.95 15.27
CA PRO A 62 13.26 -3.27 15.42
C PRO A 62 12.17 -4.36 15.41
N LEU A 63 12.35 -5.38 14.59
CA LEU A 63 11.45 -6.54 14.49
C LEU A 63 11.97 -7.80 15.18
N GLY A 64 13.17 -7.73 15.77
CA GLY A 64 13.78 -8.80 16.55
C GLY A 64 14.84 -9.58 15.79
N VAL A 65 14.93 -10.88 16.11
CA VAL A 65 15.96 -11.82 15.64
C VAL A 65 15.33 -13.17 15.32
N MET A 66 15.99 -14.01 14.54
CA MET A 66 15.58 -15.41 14.31
C MET A 66 16.73 -16.34 13.93
N ASN A 67 16.55 -17.64 14.17
CA ASN A 67 17.45 -18.70 13.68
C ASN A 67 17.23 -18.98 12.18
N TRP A 68 18.11 -19.80 11.59
CA TRP A 68 18.03 -20.32 10.21
C TRP A 68 16.61 -20.66 9.74
N TYR A 69 16.21 -20.12 8.59
CA TYR A 69 14.87 -20.29 8.00
C TYR A 69 13.70 -19.98 8.96
N GLY A 70 13.92 -19.17 10.00
CA GLY A 70 13.01 -18.98 11.12
C GLY A 70 11.81 -18.06 10.84
N ALA A 71 11.17 -17.65 11.93
CA ALA A 71 10.23 -16.54 11.96
C ALA A 71 10.43 -15.76 13.27
N THR A 72 10.06 -14.48 13.29
CA THR A 72 10.00 -13.68 14.53
C THR A 72 8.75 -14.04 15.34
N GLY A 73 8.67 -13.55 16.58
CA GLY A 73 7.37 -13.34 17.21
C GLY A 73 6.58 -12.23 16.47
N THR A 74 5.28 -12.17 16.72
CA THR A 74 4.45 -11.05 16.24
C THR A 74 4.82 -9.76 16.98
N ILE A 75 5.24 -8.73 16.25
CA ILE A 75 5.38 -7.36 16.76
C ILE A 75 4.03 -6.66 16.60
N ALA A 76 3.36 -6.33 17.69
CA ALA A 76 2.00 -5.78 17.64
C ALA A 76 1.99 -4.27 17.38
N GLY A 77 1.06 -3.80 16.53
CA GLY A 77 0.79 -2.37 16.36
C GLY A 77 1.95 -1.54 15.81
N VAL A 78 2.67 -2.04 14.81
CA VAL A 78 3.69 -1.26 14.09
C VAL A 78 3.02 -0.22 13.20
N GLN A 79 3.50 1.03 13.27
CA GLN A 79 3.11 2.14 12.40
C GLN A 79 3.90 2.06 11.08
N ILE A 80 3.19 1.94 9.97
CA ILE A 80 3.76 1.71 8.63
C ILE A 80 3.33 2.86 7.71
N PRO A 81 4.24 3.79 7.33
CA PRO A 81 3.92 4.86 6.39
C PRO A 81 3.67 4.29 4.97
N PHE A 82 2.79 4.92 4.19
CA PHE A 82 2.66 4.61 2.76
C PHE A 82 3.78 5.27 1.94
N GLY A 83 4.19 4.60 0.87
CA GLY A 83 5.31 5.00 0.01
C GLY A 83 6.49 4.02 0.11
N VAL A 84 7.71 4.53 -0.08
CA VAL A 84 8.94 3.75 -0.01
C VAL A 84 9.24 3.35 1.43
N GLN A 85 9.57 2.08 1.65
CA GLN A 85 9.94 1.50 2.94
C GLN A 85 11.46 1.28 3.01
N THR A 86 12.02 1.24 4.21
CA THR A 86 13.39 0.75 4.44
C THR A 86 13.37 -0.55 5.23
N LEU A 87 14.22 -1.51 4.84
CA LEU A 87 14.36 -2.80 5.49
C LEU A 87 15.80 -3.28 5.40
N HIS A 88 16.38 -3.60 6.56
CA HIS A 88 17.70 -4.24 6.66
C HIS A 88 17.72 -5.25 7.81
N TRP A 89 18.70 -6.15 7.76
CA TRP A 89 18.94 -7.18 8.77
C TRP A 89 20.42 -7.56 8.79
N GLU A 90 20.90 -8.15 9.88
CA GLU A 90 22.30 -8.56 10.03
C GLU A 90 22.41 -10.09 9.98
N LEU A 91 23.41 -10.60 9.25
CA LEU A 91 23.65 -12.04 9.12
C LEU A 91 24.66 -12.54 10.15
N ASP A 92 24.36 -13.67 10.78
CA ASP A 92 25.17 -14.27 11.86
C ASP A 92 25.22 -15.80 11.74
N GLY A 93 26.14 -16.45 12.47
CA GLY A 93 26.31 -17.90 12.50
C GLY A 93 27.62 -18.37 13.13
N PRO A 94 27.85 -19.69 13.19
CA PRO A 94 29.11 -20.30 13.64
C PRO A 94 30.32 -19.79 12.85
N GLU A 95 31.46 -19.65 13.53
CA GLU A 95 32.74 -19.23 12.94
C GLU A 95 33.04 -19.97 11.62
N GLY A 96 33.40 -19.21 10.58
CA GLY A 96 33.63 -19.74 9.22
C GLY A 96 32.39 -19.77 8.31
N THR A 97 31.19 -19.48 8.82
CA THR A 97 30.01 -19.25 7.97
C THR A 97 30.25 -17.99 7.09
N PRO A 98 29.93 -18.02 5.79
CA PRO A 98 29.99 -16.82 4.94
C PRO A 98 29.11 -15.67 5.46
N ARG A 99 29.42 -14.43 5.08
CA ARG A 99 28.60 -13.22 5.33
C ARG A 99 28.31 -12.87 6.81
N ILE A 100 28.96 -13.50 7.80
CA ILE A 100 28.80 -13.09 9.22
C ILE A 100 29.15 -11.59 9.38
N GLY A 101 28.29 -10.86 10.10
CA GLY A 101 28.40 -9.42 10.34
C GLY A 101 27.98 -8.56 9.15
N GLU A 102 27.46 -9.15 8.07
CA GLU A 102 26.94 -8.38 6.92
C GLU A 102 25.56 -7.80 7.25
N VAL A 103 25.45 -6.47 7.29
CA VAL A 103 24.17 -5.76 7.36
C VAL A 103 23.59 -5.66 5.94
N VAL A 104 22.69 -6.58 5.63
CA VAL A 104 22.02 -6.69 4.33
C VAL A 104 20.89 -5.67 4.24
N THR A 105 20.89 -4.86 3.19
CA THR A 105 19.74 -4.01 2.82
C THR A 105 18.91 -4.72 1.75
N ALA A 106 17.58 -4.72 1.91
CA ALA A 106 16.66 -5.38 0.98
C ALA A 106 16.82 -4.87 -0.46
N LYS A 107 16.86 -5.78 -1.44
CA LYS A 107 16.95 -5.44 -2.87
C LYS A 107 15.59 -5.12 -3.47
N GLY A 108 15.58 -4.04 -4.27
CA GLY A 108 14.42 -3.59 -5.04
C GLY A 108 13.60 -2.51 -4.32
N PRO A 109 12.66 -1.85 -5.04
CA PRO A 109 11.83 -0.80 -4.47
C PRO A 109 10.73 -1.41 -3.57
N LEU A 110 10.97 -1.41 -2.26
CA LEU A 110 9.94 -1.75 -1.28
C LEU A 110 8.93 -0.61 -1.20
N VAL A 111 7.74 -0.78 -1.78
CA VAL A 111 6.68 0.23 -1.80
C VAL A 111 5.39 -0.38 -1.27
N ILE A 112 4.83 0.24 -0.22
CA ILE A 112 3.52 -0.10 0.33
C ILE A 112 2.54 1.03 0.03
N SER A 113 1.42 0.74 -0.63
CA SER A 113 0.35 1.70 -0.93
C SER A 113 -1.01 1.23 -0.37
N PRO A 114 -1.98 2.14 -0.15
CA PRO A 114 -3.29 1.78 0.40
C PRO A 114 -4.03 0.72 -0.42
N GLU A 115 -3.85 0.73 -1.74
CA GLU A 115 -4.57 -0.10 -2.72
C GLU A 115 -4.11 -1.56 -2.71
N GLN A 116 -2.93 -1.85 -2.16
CA GLN A 116 -2.38 -3.19 -2.00
C GLN A 116 -2.96 -3.94 -0.78
N ILE A 117 -3.69 -3.25 0.10
CA ILE A 117 -4.07 -3.77 1.42
C ILE A 117 -5.56 -4.16 1.43
N PRO A 118 -5.90 -5.47 1.51
CA PRO A 118 -7.29 -5.90 1.62
C PRO A 118 -8.01 -5.33 2.85
N PRO A 119 -9.32 -5.03 2.77
CA PRO A 119 -10.15 -4.77 3.94
C PRO A 119 -10.05 -5.91 4.96
N GLY A 120 -9.98 -5.58 6.25
CA GLY A 120 -9.79 -6.58 7.31
C GLY A 120 -8.35 -7.03 7.54
N THR A 121 -7.36 -6.54 6.76
CA THR A 121 -5.94 -6.79 7.05
C THR A 121 -5.57 -6.35 8.47
N ARG A 122 -4.87 -7.23 9.20
CA ARG A 122 -4.34 -6.98 10.55
C ARG A 122 -2.86 -7.26 10.68
N TYR A 123 -2.27 -8.02 9.76
CA TYR A 123 -0.86 -8.40 9.74
C TYR A 123 -0.20 -8.05 8.41
N LEU A 124 1.06 -7.62 8.50
CA LEU A 124 2.04 -7.65 7.42
C LEU A 124 3.01 -8.81 7.66
N GLY A 125 3.03 -9.77 6.75
CA GLY A 125 4.11 -10.76 6.63
C GLY A 125 5.26 -10.20 5.81
N ILE A 126 6.47 -10.20 6.37
CA ILE A 126 7.70 -9.81 5.68
C ILE A 126 8.51 -11.07 5.38
N HIS A 127 8.73 -11.38 4.10
CA HIS A 127 9.35 -12.63 3.67
C HIS A 127 10.75 -12.37 3.13
N LEU A 128 11.80 -12.81 3.85
CA LEU A 128 13.21 -12.58 3.49
C LEU A 128 13.76 -13.77 2.69
N TYR A 129 14.46 -13.52 1.58
CA TYR A 129 14.96 -14.56 0.67
C TYR A 129 16.49 -14.57 0.52
N PRO A 130 17.11 -15.73 0.17
CA PRO A 130 18.57 -15.88 0.00
C PRO A 130 19.23 -15.00 -1.06
N ASP A 131 18.46 -14.41 -1.98
CA ASP A 131 18.95 -13.46 -2.98
C ASP A 131 18.86 -11.99 -2.49
N ASP A 132 18.62 -11.80 -1.19
CA ASP A 132 18.39 -10.53 -0.50
C ASP A 132 17.14 -9.76 -0.98
N THR A 133 16.22 -10.42 -1.71
CA THR A 133 14.90 -9.85 -2.06
C THR A 133 13.89 -10.07 -0.94
N VAL A 134 12.80 -9.30 -0.97
CA VAL A 134 11.71 -9.35 0.01
C VAL A 134 10.35 -9.38 -0.67
N GLU A 135 9.41 -10.12 -0.09
CA GLU A 135 7.99 -10.14 -0.46
C GLU A 135 7.13 -9.72 0.74
N PHE A 136 6.06 -8.97 0.50
CA PHE A 136 5.10 -8.54 1.52
C PHE A 136 3.77 -9.25 1.34
N THR A 137 3.17 -9.73 2.44
CA THR A 137 1.81 -10.29 2.44
C THR A 137 0.90 -9.54 3.41
N PHE A 138 -0.29 -9.17 2.96
CA PHE A 138 -1.30 -8.47 3.76
C PHE A 138 -2.46 -9.42 4.08
N VAL A 139 -2.65 -9.74 5.36
CA VAL A 139 -3.60 -10.78 5.81
C VAL A 139 -4.32 -10.41 7.12
N GLU A 140 -5.49 -11.00 7.36
CA GLU A 140 -6.29 -10.83 8.59
C GLU A 140 -5.75 -11.65 9.78
N GLY A 141 -5.24 -12.85 9.51
CA GLY A 141 -4.62 -13.74 10.50
C GLY A 141 -3.09 -13.71 10.44
N LEU A 142 -2.43 -14.58 11.23
CA LEU A 142 -0.98 -14.74 11.20
C LEU A 142 -0.47 -15.03 9.77
N PRO A 143 0.64 -14.40 9.33
CA PRO A 143 1.27 -14.69 8.04
C PRO A 143 1.59 -16.18 7.86
N LYS A 144 1.52 -16.63 6.59
CA LYS A 144 1.81 -18.00 6.20
C LYS A 144 2.93 -18.00 5.17
N GLN A 145 3.60 -19.15 5.01
CA GLN A 145 4.71 -19.26 4.07
C GLN A 145 4.22 -19.11 2.62
N THR A 146 4.88 -18.25 1.86
CA THR A 146 4.61 -18.01 0.44
C THR A 146 4.90 -19.28 -0.38
N ALA A 147 4.37 -19.36 -1.61
CA ALA A 147 4.68 -20.49 -2.50
C ALA A 147 6.19 -20.60 -2.80
N ARG A 148 6.88 -19.46 -2.93
CA ARG A 148 8.34 -19.37 -3.09
C ARG A 148 9.08 -19.90 -1.86
N GLY A 149 8.67 -19.47 -0.67
CA GLY A 149 9.27 -19.90 0.60
C GLY A 149 9.05 -21.38 0.91
N GLN A 150 7.85 -21.90 0.62
CA GLN A 150 7.57 -23.34 0.71
C GLN A 150 8.46 -24.15 -0.23
N LYS A 151 8.67 -23.69 -1.48
CA LYS A 151 9.58 -24.36 -2.42
C LYS A 151 11.02 -24.43 -1.87
N ILE A 152 11.57 -23.32 -1.39
CA ILE A 152 12.93 -23.27 -0.81
C ILE A 152 13.07 -24.26 0.35
N ARG A 153 12.08 -24.32 1.24
CA ARG A 153 12.07 -25.28 2.36
C ARG A 153 11.98 -26.74 1.91
N SER A 154 11.17 -27.04 0.88
CA SER A 154 11.04 -28.40 0.32
C SER A 154 12.26 -28.85 -0.48
N ASP A 155 12.99 -27.94 -1.13
CA ASP A 155 14.22 -28.24 -1.85
C ASP A 155 15.40 -28.47 -0.89
N ARG A 156 15.32 -28.05 0.38
CA ARG A 156 16.26 -28.34 1.47
C ARG A 156 16.02 -29.70 2.16
N THR A 157 14.92 -30.39 1.87
CA THR A 157 14.53 -31.67 2.50
C THR A 157 14.62 -32.87 1.54
N LYS A 158 15.50 -32.78 0.54
CA LYS A 158 15.77 -33.78 -0.49
C LYS A 158 17.24 -34.19 -0.44
#